data_AF-A0A1I2BB70-F1
#
_entry.id   AF-A0A1I2BB70-F1
#
_cell.length_a   1.000
_cell.length_b   1.000
_cell.length_c   1.000
_cell.angle_alpha   90.00
_cell.angle_beta   90.00
_cell.angle_gamma   90.00
#
_symmetry.space_group_name_H-M   'P 1'
#
loop_
_entity.id
_entity.type
_entity.pdbx_description
1 polymer ?
#
loop_
_entity_poly.entity_id
_entity_poly.type
_entity_poly.pdbx_seq_one_letter_code
_entity_poly.pdbx_strand_id
1 'polypeptide(L)'
;MLDLPKEFSLSGFLEETEEDGTVLYVMDFPDDVYITVTDDNGRTPVRAKQNLVLACYDGDGRYLWGSEFRTFMELQKLCQDNPAGSPELLQALKDASKTLKET
;
A
#
# COMPACT_ATOMS: atom_id res chain seq x y z
N MET A 1 0.70 20.98 6.17
CA MET A 1 -0.24 19.86 6.03
C MET A 1 0.45 18.87 5.12
N LEU A 2 0.62 17.61 5.54
CA LEU A 2 1.26 16.60 4.69
C LEU A 2 0.32 16.31 3.52
N ASP A 3 0.82 16.42 2.29
CA ASP A 3 0.04 16.21 1.07
C ASP A 3 0.17 14.74 0.66
N LEU A 4 -0.69 13.90 1.24
CA LEU A 4 -0.62 12.44 1.06
C LEU A 4 -0.53 12.00 -0.41
N PRO A 5 -1.39 12.50 -1.33
CA PRO A 5 -1.26 12.22 -2.77
C PRO A 5 0.18 12.35 -3.27
N LYS A 6 0.84 13.49 -2.98
CA LYS A 6 2.21 13.73 -3.41
C LYS A 6 3.20 12.78 -2.75
N GLU A 7 3.03 12.50 -1.47
CA GLU A 7 3.94 11.61 -0.74
C GLU A 7 3.83 10.16 -1.24
N PHE A 8 2.63 9.70 -1.60
CA PHE A 8 2.41 8.40 -2.24
C PHE A 8 3.09 8.35 -3.61
N SER A 9 2.92 9.37 -4.45
CA SER A 9 3.62 9.46 -5.74
C SER A 9 5.14 9.46 -5.59
N LEU A 10 5.68 10.19 -4.60
CA LEU A 10 7.12 10.19 -4.30
C LEU A 10 7.63 8.83 -3.82
N SER A 11 6.77 8.04 -3.19
CA SER A 11 7.06 6.68 -2.75
C SER A 11 6.89 5.65 -3.87
N GLY A 12 6.48 6.07 -5.07
CA GLY A 12 6.31 5.24 -6.26
C GLY A 12 4.92 4.64 -6.45
N PHE A 13 3.93 5.07 -5.67
CA PHE A 13 2.54 4.67 -5.89
C PHE A 13 1.91 5.50 -7.02
N LEU A 14 1.06 4.84 -7.80
CA LEU A 14 0.21 5.42 -8.83
C LEU A 14 -1.18 5.67 -8.25
N GLU A 15 -1.80 6.76 -8.68
CA GLU A 15 -3.19 7.05 -8.35
C GLU A 15 -4.10 6.44 -9.40
N GLU A 16 -4.94 5.51 -8.99
CA GLU A 16 -6.00 4.94 -9.83
C GLU A 16 -7.35 5.44 -9.33
N THR A 17 -8.24 5.81 -10.25
CA THR A 17 -9.60 6.22 -9.90
C THR A 17 -10.54 5.09 -10.28
N GLU A 18 -11.21 4.54 -9.28
CA GLU A 18 -12.26 3.54 -9.44
C GLU A 18 -13.50 4.14 -10.12
N GLU A 19 -14.37 3.28 -10.65
CA GLU A 19 -15.59 3.70 -11.35
C GLU A 19 -16.55 4.53 -10.46
N ASP A 20 -16.48 4.35 -9.14
CA ASP A 20 -17.29 5.10 -8.16
C ASP A 20 -16.69 6.45 -7.76
N GLY A 21 -15.51 6.81 -8.32
CA GLY A 21 -14.78 8.04 -8.02
C GLY A 21 -13.83 7.95 -6.82
N THR A 22 -13.66 6.78 -6.21
CA THR A 22 -12.68 6.54 -5.15
C THR A 22 -11.27 6.49 -5.74
N VAL A 23 -10.32 7.19 -5.13
CA VAL A 23 -8.90 7.13 -5.52
C VAL A 23 -8.21 6.01 -4.73
N LEU A 24 -7.61 5.06 -5.42
CA LEU A 24 -6.76 4.03 -4.84
C LEU A 24 -5.30 4.34 -5.17
N TYR A 25 -4.42 4.08 -4.22
CA TYR A 25 -2.99 4.13 -4.49
C TYR A 25 -2.51 2.72 -4.78
N VAL A 26 -1.98 2.51 -5.98
CA VAL A 26 -1.56 1.20 -6.49
C VAL A 26 -0.06 1.20 -6.76
N MET A 27 0.61 0.09 -6.51
CA MET A 27 2.00 -0.12 -6.89
C MET A 27 2.18 -1.50 -7.49
N ASP A 28 2.76 -1.54 -8.69
CA ASP A 28 3.10 -2.78 -9.38
C ASP A 28 4.44 -3.33 -8.90
N PHE A 29 4.52 -4.65 -8.84
CA PHE A 29 5.68 -5.44 -8.50
C PHE A 29 5.92 -6.51 -9.57
N PRO A 30 7.09 -7.17 -9.58
CA PRO A 30 7.36 -8.28 -10.49
C PRO A 30 6.36 -9.43 -10.33
N ASP A 31 6.30 -10.30 -11.34
CA ASP A 31 5.39 -11.45 -11.40
C ASP A 31 3.90 -11.09 -11.46
N ASP A 32 3.58 -9.94 -12.09
CA ASP A 32 2.22 -9.40 -12.23
C ASP A 32 1.50 -9.23 -10.88
N VAL A 33 2.25 -8.93 -9.81
CA VAL A 33 1.69 -8.68 -8.48
C VAL A 33 1.54 -7.19 -8.28
N TYR A 34 0.45 -6.76 -7.64
CA TYR A 34 0.27 -5.36 -7.28
C TYR A 34 -0.24 -5.21 -5.84
N ILE A 35 0.00 -4.03 -5.26
CA ILE A 35 -0.49 -3.66 -3.94
C ILE A 35 -1.37 -2.43 -4.05
N THR A 36 -2.52 -2.46 -3.37
CA THR A 36 -3.39 -1.30 -3.19
C THR A 36 -3.30 -0.79 -1.75
N VAL A 37 -3.32 0.53 -1.56
CA VAL A 37 -3.39 1.17 -0.23
C VAL A 37 -4.76 1.80 -0.02
N THR A 38 -5.40 1.44 1.09
CA THR A 38 -6.70 1.94 1.51
C THR A 38 -6.70 2.31 3.00
N ASP A 39 -7.77 2.94 3.48
CA ASP A 39 -8.06 3.07 4.91
C ASP A 39 -8.76 1.83 5.47
N ASP A 40 -9.04 1.81 6.77
CA ASP A 40 -9.74 0.71 7.45
C ASP A 40 -11.14 0.38 6.87
N ASN A 41 -11.71 1.27 6.05
CA ASN A 41 -13.01 1.10 5.40
C ASN A 41 -12.88 0.82 3.89
N GLY A 42 -11.68 0.57 3.37
CA GLY A 42 -11.44 0.35 1.95
C GLY A 42 -11.52 1.63 1.11
N ARG A 43 -11.37 2.82 1.70
CA ARG A 43 -11.46 4.12 1.01
C ARG A 43 -10.10 4.77 0.84
N THR A 44 -10.05 5.82 0.01
CA THR A 44 -8.86 6.65 -0.17
C THR A 44 -8.34 7.19 1.16
N PRO A 45 -7.06 6.96 1.50
CA PRO A 45 -6.47 7.57 2.67
C PRO A 45 -6.39 9.10 2.60
N VAL A 46 -6.92 9.79 3.62
CA VAL A 46 -6.98 11.27 3.65
C VAL A 46 -6.14 11.91 4.76
N ARG A 47 -5.66 11.13 5.75
CA ARG A 47 -4.83 11.63 6.86
C ARG A 47 -3.59 10.77 7.07
N ALA A 48 -2.43 11.40 7.24
CA ALA A 48 -1.17 10.67 7.48
C ALA A 48 -1.12 9.88 8.80
N LYS A 49 -1.95 10.27 9.79
CA LYS A 49 -2.03 9.63 11.12
C LYS A 49 -3.14 8.59 11.23
N GLN A 50 -3.75 8.18 10.12
CA GLN A 50 -4.74 7.11 10.12
C GLN A 50 -4.08 5.78 9.78
N ASN A 51 -4.75 4.70 10.14
CA ASN A 51 -4.33 3.36 9.73
C ASN A 51 -4.45 3.22 8.21
N LEU A 52 -3.47 2.55 7.62
CA LEU A 52 -3.42 2.20 6.22
C LEU A 52 -3.48 0.69 6.08
N VAL A 53 -4.38 0.21 5.24
CA VAL A 53 -4.51 -1.18 4.87
C VAL A 53 -3.88 -1.36 3.50
N LEU A 54 -2.84 -2.17 3.44
CA LEU A 54 -2.22 -2.63 2.21
C LEU A 54 -2.78 -4.00 1.86
N ALA A 55 -3.26 -4.17 0.65
CA ALA A 55 -3.72 -5.46 0.14
C ALA A 55 -2.93 -5.80 -1.12
N CYS A 56 -2.40 -7.02 -1.17
CA CYS A 56 -1.61 -7.56 -2.26
C CYS A 56 -2.45 -8.52 -3.08
N TYR A 57 -2.39 -8.37 -4.41
CA TYR A 57 -3.13 -9.15 -5.38
C TYR A 57 -2.21 -9.70 -6.46
N ASP A 58 -2.58 -10.82 -7.06
CA ASP A 58 -1.96 -11.29 -8.31
C ASP A 58 -2.58 -10.61 -9.55
N GLY A 59 -2.02 -10.88 -10.73
CA GLY A 59 -2.47 -10.28 -11.99
C GLY A 59 -3.87 -10.70 -12.43
N ASP A 60 -4.45 -11.74 -11.80
CA ASP A 60 -5.85 -12.14 -11.96
C ASP A 60 -6.78 -11.39 -10.98
N GLY A 61 -6.23 -10.49 -10.16
CA GLY A 61 -6.96 -9.75 -9.12
C GLY A 61 -7.28 -10.58 -7.88
N ARG A 62 -6.60 -11.72 -7.65
CA ARG A 62 -6.84 -12.55 -6.47
C ARG A 62 -6.05 -12.04 -5.29
N TYR A 63 -6.73 -11.87 -4.16
CA TYR A 63 -6.12 -11.51 -2.90
C TYR A 63 -5.09 -12.56 -2.45
N LEU A 64 -3.87 -12.12 -2.17
CA LEU A 64 -2.78 -12.95 -1.67
C LEU A 64 -2.57 -12.76 -0.16
N TRP A 65 -2.41 -11.50 0.28
CA TRP A 65 -2.18 -11.13 1.69
C TRP A 65 -2.45 -9.64 1.90
N GLY A 66 -2.54 -9.20 3.15
CA GLY A 66 -2.70 -7.79 3.50
C GLY A 66 -1.99 -7.41 4.78
N SER A 67 -1.54 -6.17 4.88
CA SER A 67 -0.80 -5.62 6.01
C SER A 67 -1.45 -4.33 6.47
N GLU A 68 -1.44 -4.09 7.78
CA GLU A 68 -1.92 -2.83 8.35
C GLU A 68 -0.73 -2.03 8.89
N PHE A 69 -0.73 -0.73 8.59
CA PHE A 69 0.25 0.23 9.09
C PHE A 69 -0.48 1.28 9.89
N ARG A 70 0.07 1.68 11.04
CA ARG A 70 -0.62 2.64 11.93
C ARG A 70 -0.57 4.06 11.37
N THR A 71 0.45 4.36 10.57
CA THR A 71 0.65 5.69 10.00
C THR A 71 1.34 5.59 8.64
N PHE A 72 1.14 6.62 7.82
CA PHE A 72 1.85 6.77 6.55
C PHE A 72 3.38 6.77 6.70
N MET A 73 3.91 7.26 7.84
CA MET A 73 5.36 7.30 8.08
C MET A 73 5.99 5.90 8.15
N GLU A 74 5.27 4.90 8.67
CA GLU A 74 5.78 3.52 8.73
C GLU A 74 5.92 2.93 7.32
N LEU A 75 4.91 3.16 6.47
CA LEU A 75 4.95 2.78 5.07
C LEU A 75 6.05 3.53 4.30
N GLN A 76 6.09 4.86 4.45
CA GLN A 76 7.08 5.72 3.80
C GLN A 76 8.51 5.27 4.12
N LYS A 77 8.79 4.87 5.36
CA LYS A 77 10.10 4.37 5.74
C LYS A 77 10.49 3.12 4.95
N LEU A 78 9.57 2.16 4.78
CA LEU A 78 9.84 0.96 3.98
C LEU A 78 10.10 1.29 2.50
N CYS A 79 9.34 2.22 1.94
CA CYS A 79 9.54 2.71 0.58
C CYS A 79 10.81 3.56 0.40
N GLN A 80 11.37 4.13 1.48
CA GLN A 80 12.66 4.81 1.45
C GLN A 80 13.84 3.85 1.58
N ASP A 81 13.68 2.80 2.38
CA ASP A 81 14.70 1.78 2.62
C ASP A 81 14.85 0.81 1.43
N ASN A 82 13.82 0.68 0.59
CA ASN A 82 13.79 -0.23 -0.56
C ASN A 82 13.26 0.47 -1.82
N PRO A 83 13.78 0.17 -3.03
CA PRO A 83 13.27 0.76 -4.27
C PRO A 83 11.78 0.44 -4.49
N ALA A 84 11.02 1.42 -5.00
CA ALA A 84 9.62 1.22 -5.36
C ALA A 84 9.45 0.12 -6.42
N GLY A 85 8.43 -0.73 -6.24
CA GLY A 85 8.16 -1.86 -7.12
C GLY A 85 9.23 -2.96 -7.09
N SER A 86 10.15 -2.97 -6.10
CA SER A 86 11.17 -4.02 -6.00
C SER A 86 10.68 -5.25 -5.22
N PRO A 87 11.19 -6.45 -5.50
CA PRO A 87 10.91 -7.66 -4.72
C PRO A 87 11.23 -7.51 -3.23
N GLU A 88 12.26 -6.73 -2.89
CA GLU A 88 12.67 -6.46 -1.51
C GLU A 88 11.61 -5.64 -0.77
N LEU A 89 11.06 -4.60 -1.42
CA LEU A 89 9.94 -3.84 -0.88
C LEU A 89 8.72 -4.73 -0.71
N LEU A 90 8.37 -5.54 -1.72
CA LEU A 90 7.25 -6.48 -1.64
C LEU A 90 7.38 -7.41 -0.43
N GLN A 91 8.57 -7.97 -0.23
CA GLN A 91 8.87 -8.85 0.89
C GLN A 91 8.81 -8.10 2.24
N ALA A 92 9.33 -6.87 2.32
CA ALA A 92 9.25 -6.05 3.52
C ALA A 92 7.80 -5.71 3.92
N LEU A 93 6.96 -5.37 2.93
CA LEU A 93 5.52 -5.14 3.11
C LEU A 93 4.79 -6.42 3.55
N LYS A 94 5.18 -7.57 3.00
CA LYS A 94 4.66 -8.88 3.40
C LYS A 94 5.09 -9.28 4.80
N ASP A 95 6.30 -8.94 5.22
CA ASP A 95 6.75 -9.23 6.59
C ASP A 95 6.04 -8.34 7.61
N ALA A 96 5.64 -7.13 7.23
CA ALA A 96 4.72 -6.31 8.03
C ALA A 96 3.30 -6.94 8.15
N SER A 97 2.86 -7.74 7.17
CA SER A 97 1.57 -8.46 7.22
C SER A 97 1.50 -9.50 8.35
N LYS A 98 2.64 -10.08 8.75
CA LYS A 98 2.68 -11.18 9.75
C LYS A 98 2.19 -10.76 11.13
N THR A 99 2.14 -9.46 11.45
CA THR A 99 1.57 -8.96 12.71
C THR A 99 0.06 -9.17 12.86
N LEU A 100 -0.66 -9.63 11.82
CA LEU A 100 -2.12 -9.85 11.87
C LEU A 100 -2.57 -11.32 11.92
N LYS A 101 -1.66 -12.30 11.77
CA LYS A 101 -2.01 -13.74 11.81
C LYS A 101 -1.14 -14.55 12.77
N GLU A 102 -1.16 -14.21 14.05
CA GLU A 102 -0.89 -15.17 15.14
C GLU A 102 -1.77 -14.84 16.36
N THR A 103 -3.06 -15.15 16.27
CA THR A 103 -3.90 -15.55 17.42
C THR A 103 -4.83 -16.68 17.03
#